data_AF-A0AAN7QSS8-F1
#
_entry.id   AF-A0AAN7QSS8-F1
#
_cell.length_a   1.000
_cell.length_b   1.000
_cell.length_c   1.000
_cell.angle_alpha   90.00
_cell.angle_beta   90.00
_cell.angle_gamma   90.00
#
_symmetry.space_group_name_H-M   'P 1'
#
loop_
_entity.id
_entity.type
_entity.pdbx_description
1 polymer ?
#
loop_
_entity_poly.entity_id
_entity_poly.type
_entity_poly.pdbx_seq_one_letter_code
_entity_poly.pdbx_strand_id
1 'polypeptide(L)'
;MVALALCLVMVLLVVVHVAEGTDVSYCNKITEYDVKVSGVEISPNPVARGQPATFSISATTGEPIIGGKLVIDVSYFGWHIHSETHDLCSETSCPVSEGDFTVSHSQVLPGYTPPGSYSLKMKMYDTTGRELTCIGFDFSIGFISTISDN
;
A
#
# COMPACT_ATOMS: atom_id res chain seq x y z
N MET A 1 44.83 -6.29 -10.46
CA MET A 1 44.30 -6.59 -9.10
C MET A 1 43.50 -5.42 -8.52
N VAL A 2 43.97 -4.17 -8.63
CA VAL A 2 43.28 -2.97 -8.12
C VAL A 2 41.93 -2.68 -8.82
N ALA A 3 41.84 -2.90 -10.14
CA ALA A 3 40.62 -2.63 -10.92
C ALA A 3 39.44 -3.58 -10.58
N LEU A 4 39.72 -4.85 -10.23
CA LEU A 4 38.69 -5.80 -9.78
C LEU A 4 38.14 -5.41 -8.40
N ALA A 5 39.00 -4.92 -7.51
CA ALA A 5 38.60 -4.46 -6.18
C ALA A 5 37.69 -3.23 -6.25
N LEU A 6 37.97 -2.28 -7.16
CA LEU A 6 37.12 -1.11 -7.37
C LEU A 6 35.73 -1.47 -7.93
N CYS A 7 35.64 -2.46 -8.84
CA CYS A 7 34.36 -2.91 -9.36
C CYS A 7 33.51 -3.59 -8.28
N LEU A 8 34.13 -4.38 -7.39
CA LEU A 8 33.43 -5.04 -6.29
C LEU A 8 32.85 -4.03 -5.28
N VAL A 9 33.58 -2.94 -5.01
CA VAL A 9 33.11 -1.85 -4.12
C VAL A 9 31.97 -1.05 -4.76
N MET A 10 31.98 -0.83 -6.09
CA MET A 10 30.85 -0.19 -6.79
C MET A 10 29.61 -1.07 -6.89
N VAL A 11 29.75 -2.40 -6.95
CA VAL A 11 28.61 -3.35 -6.93
C VAL A 11 28.00 -3.48 -5.52
N LEU A 12 28.80 -3.30 -4.46
CA LEU A 12 28.29 -3.23 -3.08
C LEU A 12 27.57 -1.90 -2.75
N LEU A 13 27.79 -0.86 -3.56
CA LEU A 13 27.02 0.39 -3.56
C LEU A 13 25.69 0.28 -4.31
N VAL A 14 25.29 -0.91 -4.77
CA VAL A 14 23.91 -1.19 -5.22
C VAL A 14 22.99 -1.01 -4.02
N VAL A 15 22.62 0.25 -3.88
CA VAL A 15 21.54 0.88 -3.14
C VAL A 15 20.81 -0.11 -2.25
N VAL A 16 21.24 -0.17 -0.99
CA VAL A 16 20.32 -0.47 0.10
C VAL A 16 19.31 0.70 0.09
N HIS A 17 18.31 0.62 -0.79
CA HIS A 17 17.11 1.42 -0.65
C HIS A 17 16.51 0.90 0.65
N VAL A 18 16.78 1.61 1.74
CA VAL A 18 15.98 1.48 2.95
C VAL A 18 14.59 1.92 2.50
N ALA A 19 13.73 0.95 2.20
CA ALA A 19 12.32 1.21 2.02
C ALA A 19 11.82 1.67 3.39
N GLU A 20 11.71 2.99 3.58
CA GLU A 20 11.03 3.54 4.74
C GLU A 20 9.57 3.11 4.63
N GLY A 21 9.16 2.18 5.51
CA GLY A 21 7.78 1.76 5.62
C GLY A 21 6.90 2.94 5.99
N THR A 22 5.70 3.00 5.40
CA THR A 22 4.74 4.06 5.70
C THR A 22 4.15 3.81 7.10
N ASP A 23 4.02 4.87 7.92
CA ASP A 23 3.39 4.77 9.24
C ASP A 23 1.91 4.40 9.11
N VAL A 24 1.47 3.44 9.91
CA VAL A 24 0.10 2.91 9.88
C VAL A 24 -0.59 3.17 11.20
N SER A 25 -1.77 3.80 11.14
CA SER A 25 -2.61 4.06 12.30
C SER A 25 -3.91 3.27 12.24
N TYR A 26 -4.30 2.62 13.33
CA TYR A 26 -5.62 1.98 13.40
C TYR A 26 -6.73 3.02 13.59
N CYS A 27 -7.86 2.82 12.92
CA CYS A 27 -9.03 3.72 13.00
C CYS A 27 -9.56 3.87 14.42
N ASN A 28 -9.51 2.79 15.21
CA ASN A 28 -9.83 2.77 16.63
C ASN A 28 -8.74 2.01 17.37
N LYS A 29 -8.03 2.70 18.27
CA LYS A 29 -6.90 2.13 19.03
C LYS A 29 -7.31 1.18 20.16
N ILE A 30 -8.60 1.17 20.51
CA ILE A 30 -9.15 0.34 21.59
C ILE A 30 -9.66 -1.00 21.03
N THR A 31 -10.12 -1.00 19.77
CA THR A 31 -10.61 -2.21 19.11
C THR A 31 -9.47 -3.19 18.84
N GLU A 32 -9.67 -4.43 19.24
CA GLU A 32 -8.79 -5.53 18.86
C GLU A 32 -9.26 -6.13 17.53
N TYR A 33 -8.55 -5.79 16.45
CA TYR A 33 -8.85 -6.29 15.10
C TYR A 33 -8.31 -7.71 14.86
N ASP A 34 -9.04 -8.54 14.12
CA ASP A 34 -8.65 -9.93 13.81
C ASP A 34 -7.46 -10.00 12.83
N VAL A 35 -7.31 -8.98 11.98
CA VAL A 35 -6.17 -8.83 11.06
C VAL A 35 -5.26 -7.70 11.56
N LYS A 36 -4.00 -8.03 11.81
CA LYS A 36 -2.96 -7.09 12.25
C LYS A 36 -2.08 -6.69 11.07
N VAL A 37 -1.97 -5.38 10.82
CA VAL A 37 -1.10 -4.82 9.78
C VAL A 37 0.27 -4.50 10.37
N SER A 38 1.32 -4.99 9.72
CA SER A 38 2.73 -4.80 10.12
C SER A 38 3.43 -3.71 9.33
N GLY A 39 2.94 -3.37 8.13
CA GLY A 39 3.49 -2.27 7.35
C GLY A 39 2.80 -2.04 6.02
N VAL A 40 3.06 -0.87 5.45
CA VAL A 40 2.62 -0.48 4.11
C VAL A 40 3.83 -0.02 3.30
N GLU A 41 4.03 -0.64 2.14
CA GLU A 41 5.02 -0.25 1.15
C GLU A 41 4.31 0.36 -0.07
N ILE A 42 4.87 1.46 -0.57
CA ILE A 42 4.31 2.18 -1.72
C ILE A 42 5.43 2.32 -2.74
N SER A 43 5.17 1.93 -3.98
CA SER A 43 6.18 1.96 -5.04
C SER A 43 5.59 2.49 -6.35
N PRO A 44 6.14 3.58 -6.93
CA PRO A 44 7.18 4.43 -6.34
C PRO A 44 6.64 5.28 -5.17
N ASN A 45 7.53 5.69 -4.26
CA ASN A 45 7.24 6.66 -3.20
C ASN A 45 8.24 7.84 -3.30
N PRO A 46 7.81 9.08 -3.61
CA PRO A 46 6.42 9.50 -3.85
C PRO A 46 5.81 8.86 -5.10
N VAL A 47 4.49 8.71 -5.11
CA VAL A 47 3.73 8.16 -6.24
C VAL A 47 3.94 9.04 -7.47
N ALA A 48 4.31 8.41 -8.59
CA ALA A 48 4.55 9.08 -9.86
C ALA A 48 3.25 9.18 -10.68
N ARG A 49 2.93 10.39 -11.13
CA ARG A 49 1.68 10.64 -11.88
C ARG A 49 1.81 10.16 -13.32
N GLY A 50 0.75 9.51 -13.82
CA GLY A 50 0.72 8.91 -15.15
C GLY A 50 1.46 7.57 -15.25
N GLN A 51 1.97 7.04 -14.13
CA GLN A 51 2.66 5.76 -14.06
C GLN A 51 1.94 4.81 -13.09
N PRO A 52 2.12 3.49 -13.22
CA PRO A 52 1.63 2.54 -12.25
C PRO A 52 2.23 2.79 -10.87
N ALA A 53 1.39 2.80 -9.84
CA ALA A 53 1.76 2.83 -8.45
C ALA A 53 1.18 1.61 -7.75
N THR A 54 2.01 0.93 -6.97
CA THR A 54 1.65 -0.28 -6.21
C THR A 54 1.67 0.02 -4.73
N PHE A 55 0.59 -0.37 -4.04
CA PHE A 55 0.45 -0.32 -2.60
C PHE A 55 0.42 -1.75 -2.08
N SER A 56 1.41 -2.12 -1.27
CA SER A 56 1.56 -3.44 -0.68
C SER A 56 1.39 -3.35 0.84
N ILE A 57 0.43 -4.09 1.39
CA ILE A 57 0.09 -4.09 2.80
C ILE A 57 0.44 -5.46 3.37
N SER A 58 1.40 -5.48 4.30
CA SER A 58 1.79 -6.69 5.02
C SER A 58 0.91 -6.84 6.26
N ALA A 59 0.28 -8.00 6.40
CA ALA A 59 -0.67 -8.27 7.48
C ALA A 59 -0.57 -9.72 7.97
N THR A 60 -1.13 -9.97 9.15
CA THR A 60 -1.18 -11.29 9.80
C THR A 60 -2.59 -11.53 10.30
N THR A 61 -3.08 -12.78 10.18
CA THR A 61 -4.37 -13.20 10.72
C THR A 61 -4.24 -14.48 11.54
N GLY A 62 -5.05 -14.61 12.58
CA GLY A 62 -5.16 -15.83 13.40
C GLY A 62 -6.19 -16.83 12.90
N GLU A 63 -7.04 -16.46 11.93
CA GLU A 63 -8.09 -17.32 11.41
C GLU A 63 -8.11 -17.29 9.87
N PRO A 64 -8.45 -18.40 9.19
CA PRO A 64 -8.55 -18.40 7.73
C PRO A 64 -9.61 -17.43 7.20
N ILE A 65 -9.24 -16.63 6.20
CA ILE A 65 -10.16 -15.69 5.53
C ILE A 65 -10.54 -16.27 4.17
N ILE A 66 -11.80 -16.70 4.04
CA ILE A 66 -12.30 -17.35 2.81
C ILE A 66 -12.46 -16.35 1.66
N GLY A 67 -12.77 -15.10 2.00
CA GLY A 67 -12.93 -14.00 1.07
C GLY A 67 -13.54 -12.79 1.76
N GLY A 68 -13.84 -11.75 1.00
CA GLY A 68 -14.30 -10.50 1.59
C GLY A 68 -14.12 -9.31 0.66
N LYS A 69 -14.13 -8.12 1.25
CA LYS A 69 -13.97 -6.87 0.51
C LYS A 69 -13.00 -5.92 1.20
N LEU A 70 -12.33 -5.13 0.39
CA LEU A 70 -11.50 -4.00 0.79
C LEU A 70 -12.23 -2.73 0.41
N VAL A 71 -12.46 -1.85 1.38
CA VAL A 71 -13.03 -0.52 1.16
C VAL A 71 -11.93 0.50 1.39
N ILE A 72 -11.66 1.32 0.40
CA ILE A 72 -10.59 2.31 0.40
C ILE A 72 -11.24 3.69 0.29
N ASP A 73 -10.94 4.57 1.25
CA ASP A 73 -11.36 5.96 1.25
C ASP A 73 -10.13 6.86 1.18
N VAL A 74 -10.07 7.74 0.18
CA VAL A 74 -8.97 8.67 -0.01
C VAL A 74 -9.42 10.08 0.33
N SER A 75 -8.56 10.79 1.06
CA SER A 75 -8.77 12.18 1.46
C SER A 75 -7.59 13.06 1.03
N TYR A 76 -7.91 14.30 0.63
CA TYR A 76 -6.94 15.32 0.27
C TYR A 76 -7.31 16.62 0.99
N PHE A 77 -6.35 17.20 1.73
CA PHE A 77 -6.60 18.33 2.63
C PHE A 77 -7.79 18.12 3.60
N GLY A 78 -7.95 16.88 4.10
CA GLY A 78 -9.02 16.51 5.04
C GLY A 78 -10.41 16.34 4.42
N TRP A 79 -10.58 16.63 3.13
CA TRP A 79 -11.81 16.35 2.39
C TRP A 79 -11.74 14.95 1.79
N HIS A 80 -12.80 14.18 1.96
CA HIS A 80 -12.96 12.91 1.26
C HIS A 80 -13.17 13.17 -0.23
N ILE A 81 -12.31 12.60 -1.08
CA ILE A 81 -12.33 12.86 -2.53
C ILE A 81 -12.71 11.63 -3.35
N HIS A 82 -12.55 10.43 -2.80
CA HIS A 82 -12.71 9.20 -3.56
C HIS A 82 -12.92 7.98 -2.65
N SER A 83 -13.80 7.07 -3.06
CA SER A 83 -13.99 5.76 -2.43
C SER A 83 -13.93 4.67 -3.49
N GLU A 84 -13.32 3.55 -3.13
CA GLU A 84 -13.32 2.33 -3.94
C GLU A 84 -13.67 1.12 -3.09
N THR A 85 -14.20 0.09 -3.73
CA THR A 85 -14.42 -1.20 -3.11
C THR A 85 -13.94 -2.29 -4.04
N HIS A 86 -13.02 -3.11 -3.53
CA HIS A 86 -12.42 -4.24 -4.24
C HIS A 86 -12.73 -5.54 -3.53
N ASP A 87 -12.76 -6.64 -4.28
CA ASP A 87 -12.80 -7.97 -3.69
C ASP A 87 -11.43 -8.28 -3.08
N LEU A 88 -11.40 -8.73 -1.82
CA LEU A 88 -10.15 -9.06 -1.14
C LEU A 88 -9.32 -10.08 -1.94
N CYS A 89 -9.96 -11.08 -2.52
CA CYS A 89 -9.32 -12.16 -3.27
C CYS A 89 -8.83 -11.74 -4.66
N SER A 90 -9.13 -10.52 -5.10
CA SER A 90 -8.49 -9.93 -6.28
C SER A 90 -7.13 -9.31 -5.96
N GLU A 91 -6.94 -8.88 -4.70
CA GLU A 91 -5.73 -8.19 -4.23
C GLU A 91 -4.81 -9.13 -3.41
N THR A 92 -5.26 -10.34 -3.07
CA THR A 92 -4.49 -11.38 -2.38
C THR A 92 -4.93 -12.79 -2.78
N SER A 93 -4.17 -13.81 -2.38
CA SER A 93 -4.51 -15.21 -2.65
C SER A 93 -5.50 -15.76 -1.62
N CYS A 94 -6.66 -16.22 -2.09
CA CYS A 94 -7.69 -16.84 -1.25
C CYS A 94 -7.78 -18.37 -1.41
N PRO A 95 -8.14 -19.11 -0.34
CA PRO A 95 -8.36 -18.61 1.03
C PRO A 95 -7.04 -18.16 1.65
N VAL A 96 -7.06 -17.06 2.41
CA VAL A 96 -5.92 -16.63 3.20
C VAL A 96 -5.80 -17.58 4.38
N SER A 97 -4.67 -18.27 4.49
CA SER A 97 -4.37 -19.14 5.62
C SER A 97 -4.03 -18.32 6.87
N GLU A 98 -4.13 -18.95 8.04
CA GLU A 98 -3.56 -18.40 9.28
C GLU A 98 -2.07 -18.06 9.07
N GLY A 99 -1.64 -16.91 9.58
CA GLY A 99 -0.29 -16.39 9.45
C GLY A 99 -0.19 -15.11 8.61
N ASP A 100 0.99 -14.88 8.05
CA ASP A 100 1.33 -13.67 7.32
C ASP A 100 0.83 -13.73 5.87
N PHE A 101 0.33 -12.61 5.38
CA PHE A 101 -0.12 -12.42 4.01
C PHE A 101 0.10 -10.98 3.54
N THR A 102 0.03 -10.78 2.22
CA THR A 102 0.16 -9.47 1.61
C THR A 102 -1.05 -9.18 0.73
N VAL A 103 -1.57 -7.97 0.87
CA VAL A 103 -2.57 -7.39 -0.04
C VAL A 103 -1.84 -6.41 -0.94
N SER A 104 -1.95 -6.54 -2.25
CA SER A 104 -1.25 -5.68 -3.21
C SER A 104 -2.20 -5.14 -4.26
N HIS A 105 -2.25 -3.82 -4.38
CA HIS A 105 -3.07 -3.11 -5.36
C HIS A 105 -2.22 -2.19 -6.23
N SER A 106 -2.36 -2.32 -7.55
CA SER A 106 -1.66 -1.48 -8.53
C SER A 106 -2.63 -0.67 -9.36
N GLN A 107 -2.40 0.65 -9.46
CA GLN A 107 -3.21 1.54 -10.28
C GLN A 107 -2.39 2.67 -10.91
N VAL A 108 -2.84 3.15 -12.06
CA VAL A 108 -2.25 4.33 -12.71
C VAL A 108 -3.04 5.57 -12.27
N LEU A 109 -2.42 6.42 -11.46
CA LEU A 109 -3.01 7.71 -11.12
C LEU A 109 -2.86 8.68 -12.30
N PRO A 110 -3.91 9.40 -12.71
CA PRO A 110 -3.82 10.31 -13.85
C PRO A 110 -2.73 11.37 -13.71
N GLY A 111 -2.16 11.83 -14.84
CA GLY A 111 -1.11 12.86 -14.85
C GLY A 111 -1.55 14.20 -14.23
N TYR A 112 -2.86 14.49 -14.26
CA TYR A 112 -3.46 15.70 -13.71
C TYR A 112 -3.79 15.62 -12.21
N THR A 113 -3.52 14.48 -11.55
CA THR A 113 -3.71 14.37 -10.10
C THR A 113 -2.84 15.41 -9.39
N PRO A 114 -3.38 16.20 -8.45
CA PRO A 114 -2.60 17.19 -7.72
C PRO A 114 -1.43 16.54 -6.95
N PRO A 115 -0.25 17.18 -6.90
CA PRO A 115 0.81 16.75 -6.03
C PRO A 115 0.49 17.09 -4.56
N GLY A 116 1.10 16.37 -3.63
CA GLY A 116 0.98 16.63 -2.19
C GLY A 116 0.70 15.38 -1.37
N SER A 117 0.34 15.57 -0.11
CA SER A 117 0.01 14.51 0.83
C SER A 117 -1.46 14.13 0.74
N TYR A 118 -1.71 12.84 0.70
CA TYR A 118 -3.03 12.20 0.68
C TYR A 118 -3.13 11.25 1.85
N SER A 119 -4.32 11.12 2.42
CA SER A 119 -4.59 10.15 3.47
C SER A 119 -5.48 9.05 2.90
N LEU A 120 -5.09 7.80 3.12
CA LEU A 120 -5.86 6.62 2.75
C LEU A 120 -6.37 5.96 4.02
N LYS A 121 -7.68 5.70 4.10
CA LYS A 121 -8.29 4.82 5.09
C LYS A 121 -8.73 3.54 4.40
N MET A 122 -8.29 2.40 4.91
CA MET A 122 -8.65 1.09 4.40
C MET A 122 -9.43 0.32 5.47
N LYS A 123 -10.50 -0.34 5.04
CA LYS A 123 -11.25 -1.30 5.84
C LYS A 123 -11.30 -2.64 5.13
N MET A 124 -11.06 -3.71 5.87
CA MET A 124 -11.20 -5.08 5.39
C MET A 124 -12.41 -5.71 6.06
N TYR A 125 -13.26 -6.34 5.26
CA TYR A 125 -14.43 -7.08 5.74
C TYR A 125 -14.38 -8.52 5.24
N ASP A 126 -14.87 -9.46 6.05
CA ASP A 126 -15.12 -10.83 5.58
C ASP A 126 -16.43 -10.95 4.77
N THR A 127 -16.73 -12.16 4.31
CA THR A 127 -17.95 -12.47 3.54
C THR A 127 -19.25 -12.27 4.33
N THR A 128 -19.19 -12.19 5.67
CA THR A 128 -20.34 -11.92 6.54
C THR A 128 -20.55 -10.42 6.78
N GLY A 129 -19.61 -9.58 6.32
CA GLY A 129 -19.61 -8.15 6.53
C GLY A 129 -19.04 -7.72 7.88
N ARG A 130 -18.37 -8.62 8.61
CA ARG A 130 -17.64 -8.28 9.84
C ARG A 130 -16.32 -7.61 9.48
N GLU A 131 -16.00 -6.52 10.17
CA GLU A 131 -14.76 -5.75 9.97
C GLU A 131 -13.58 -6.51 10.59
N LEU A 132 -12.65 -6.95 9.74
CA LEU A 132 -11.45 -7.68 10.15
C LEU A 132 -10.30 -6.74 10.52
N THR A 133 -10.18 -5.60 9.83
CA THR A 133 -9.21 -4.54 10.17
C THR A 133 -9.65 -3.19 9.63
N CYS A 134 -9.21 -2.12 10.29
CA CYS A 134 -9.38 -0.74 9.84
C CYS A 134 -8.11 0.05 10.13
N ILE A 135 -7.44 0.50 9.07
CA ILE A 135 -6.20 1.27 9.14
C ILE A 135 -6.30 2.57 8.34
N GLY A 136 -5.42 3.52 8.65
CA GLY A 136 -5.17 4.69 7.85
C GLY A 136 -3.70 5.04 7.82
N PHE A 137 -3.22 5.52 6.68
CA PHE A 137 -1.85 5.94 6.45
C PHE A 137 -1.81 7.08 5.44
N ASP A 138 -0.74 7.86 5.47
CA ASP A 138 -0.52 8.96 4.54
C ASP A 138 0.44 8.54 3.43
N PHE A 139 0.21 9.03 2.21
CA PHE A 139 1.11 8.84 1.07
C PHE A 139 1.27 10.14 0.29
N SER A 140 2.41 10.28 -0.40
CA SER A 140 2.71 11.49 -1.17
C SER A 140 2.62 11.22 -2.67
N ILE A 141 2.01 12.13 -3.41
CA ILE A 141 2.04 12.17 -4.87
C ILE A 141 3.07 13.21 -5.31
N GLY A 142 4.02 12.76 -6.14
CA GLY A 142 5.13 13.56 -6.61
C GLY A 142 4.74 14.62 -7.65
N PHE A 143 5.57 15.66 -7.76
CA PHE A 143 5.40 16.75 -8.72
C PHE A 143 5.71 16.35 -10.17
N ILE A 144 6.41 15.23 -10.39
CA ILE A 144 6.79 14.79 -11.73
C ILE A 144 5.59 14.05 -12.34
N SER A 145 5.02 14.63 -13.40
CA SER A 145 4.03 13.96 -14.26
C SER A 145 4.71 13.58 -15.57
N THR A 146 4.69 12.30 -15.92
CA THR A 146 4.97 11.90 -17.29
C THR A 146 3.66 11.97 -18.06
N ILE A 147 3.46 13.07 -18.78
CA ILE A 147 2.43 13.11 -19.81
C ILE A 147 2.97 12.22 -20.92
N SER A 148 2.48 10.99 -21.02
CA SER A 148 2.70 10.18 -22.21
C SER A 148 1.77 10.74 -23.28
N ASP A 149 2.28 11.72 -24.04
CA ASP A 149 1.71 12.12 -25.32
C ASP A 149 1.74 10.88 -26.24
N ASN A 150 0.58 10.41 -26.67
CA ASN A 150 0.45 9.51 -27.81
C ASN A 150 -0.54 10.07 -28.81
#